data_AF-A0A7K6ZSP4-F1
#
_entry.id   AF-A0A7K6ZSP4-F1
#
_cell.length_a   1.000
_cell.length_b   1.000
_cell.length_c   1.000
_cell.angle_alpha   90.00
_cell.angle_beta   90.00
_cell.angle_gamma   90.00
#
_symmetry.space_group_name_H-M   'P 1'
#
loop_
_entity.id
_entity.type
_entity.pdbx_description
1 polymer ?
#
loop_
_entity_poly.entity_id
_entity_poly.type
_entity_poly.pdbx_seq_one_letter_code
_entity_poly.pdbx_strand_id
1 'polypeptide(L)'
;YARAGAALRRELTCAPLGWLQRLKAAVHYTVGCLCQDVAEDKELQFSRQTVAAISEITFRQCGTSLNVGKHMKVNFSILCRHAKRSTVTLEDVKLLARRSSSLVRLLS
;
A
#
# COMPACT_ATOMS: atom_id res chain seq x y z
N TYR A 1 9.13 19.74 0.77
CA TYR A 1 8.43 18.64 0.08
C TYR A 1 9.26 17.89 -0.99
N ALA A 2 10.50 18.29 -1.32
CA ALA A 2 11.30 17.65 -2.38
C ALA A 2 12.12 16.39 -1.99
N ARG A 3 12.23 16.03 -0.70
CA ARG A 3 13.13 14.95 -0.25
C ARG A 3 12.52 13.56 -0.14
N ALA A 4 11.19 13.41 -0.26
CA ALA A 4 10.54 12.10 -0.16
C ALA A 4 10.60 11.29 -1.49
N GLY A 5 10.72 11.96 -2.64
CA GLY A 5 10.78 11.30 -3.95
C GLY A 5 12.14 10.63 -4.24
N ALA A 6 13.22 11.06 -3.58
CA ALA A 6 14.55 10.50 -3.78
C ALA A 6 14.78 9.18 -3.02
N ALA A 7 14.06 8.96 -1.91
CA ALA A 7 14.19 7.74 -1.10
C ALA A 7 13.54 6.53 -1.80
N LEU A 8 12.38 6.71 -2.41
CA LEU A 8 11.69 5.64 -3.15
C LEU A 8 12.49 5.14 -4.36
N ARG A 9 13.31 6.00 -4.97
CA ARG A 9 14.17 5.65 -6.10
C ARG A 9 15.31 4.68 -5.74
N ARG A 10 15.70 4.59 -4.46
CA ARG A 10 16.87 3.80 -4.04
C ARG A 10 16.56 2.38 -3.58
N GLU A 11 15.31 2.06 -3.22
CA GLU A 11 14.93 0.73 -2.71
C GLU A 11 14.42 -0.24 -3.80
N LEU A 12 14.32 0.20 -5.07
CA LEU A 12 13.73 -0.55 -6.19
C LEU A 12 14.72 -0.92 -7.31
N THR A 13 16.04 -0.79 -7.08
CA THR A 13 17.09 -0.81 -8.11
C THR A 13 17.34 -2.15 -8.82
N CYS A 14 16.58 -3.20 -8.51
CA CYS A 14 16.75 -4.53 -9.14
C CYS A 14 15.62 -4.92 -10.11
N ALA A 15 14.51 -4.17 -10.17
CA ALA A 15 13.42 -4.45 -11.12
C ALA A 15 13.64 -3.70 -12.45
N PRO A 16 13.51 -4.35 -13.61
CA PRO A 16 13.59 -3.65 -14.90
C PRO A 16 12.49 -2.58 -14.96
N LEU A 17 12.85 -1.37 -15.44
CA LEU A 17 11.96 -0.20 -15.46
C LEU A 17 10.57 -0.50 -16.08
N GLY A 18 10.53 -1.39 -17.07
CA GLY A 18 9.28 -1.84 -17.70
C GLY A 18 8.36 -2.67 -16.79
N TRP A 19 8.92 -3.52 -15.91
CA TRP A 19 8.13 -4.30 -14.95
C TRP A 19 7.47 -3.40 -13.90
N LEU A 20 8.22 -2.43 -13.38
CA LEU A 20 7.72 -1.49 -12.39
C LEU A 20 6.54 -0.67 -12.95
N GLN A 21 6.67 -0.18 -14.18
CA GLN A 21 5.62 0.60 -14.82
C GLN A 21 4.36 -0.22 -15.08
N ARG A 22 4.50 -1.51 -15.44
CA ARG A 22 3.37 -2.44 -15.57
C ARG A 22 2.62 -2.62 -14.25
N LEU A 23 3.35 -2.78 -13.15
CA LEU A 23 2.72 -2.87 -11.82
C LEU A 23 2.01 -1.58 -11.43
N LYS A 24 2.63 -0.42 -11.67
CA LYS A 24 1.98 0.89 -11.43
C LYS A 24 0.72 1.05 -12.27
N ALA A 25 0.75 0.66 -13.54
CA ALA A 25 -0.42 0.71 -14.41
C ALA A 25 -1.55 -0.21 -13.93
N ALA A 26 -1.23 -1.44 -13.51
CA ALA A 26 -2.21 -2.36 -12.94
C ALA A 26 -2.85 -1.79 -11.67
N VAL A 27 -2.05 -1.25 -10.73
CA VAL A 27 -2.57 -0.61 -9.52
C VAL A 27 -3.43 0.62 -9.86
N HIS A 28 -3.03 1.43 -10.83
CA HIS A 28 -3.81 2.59 -11.27
C HIS A 28 -5.17 2.19 -11.84
N TYR A 29 -5.21 1.14 -12.66
CA TYR A 29 -6.46 0.59 -13.20
C TYR A 29 -7.41 0.15 -12.09
N THR A 30 -6.93 -0.67 -11.14
CA THR A 30 -7.76 -1.15 -10.03
C THR A 30 -8.25 -0.02 -9.13
N VAL A 31 -7.38 0.96 -8.83
CA VAL A 31 -7.78 2.14 -8.06
C VAL A 31 -8.85 2.96 -8.81
N GLY A 32 -8.75 3.07 -10.13
CA GLY A 32 -9.77 3.70 -10.97
C GLY A 32 -11.14 3.04 -10.81
N CYS A 33 -11.20 1.70 -10.89
CA CYS A 33 -12.44 0.95 -10.67
C CYS A 33 -13.02 1.18 -9.28
N LEU A 34 -12.21 1.06 -8.22
CA LEU A 34 -12.68 1.29 -6.85
C LEU A 34 -13.16 2.74 -6.63
N CYS A 35 -12.48 3.72 -7.21
CA CYS A 35 -12.91 5.11 -7.16
C CYS A 35 -14.23 5.31 -7.90
N GLN A 36 -14.49 4.58 -8.98
CA GLN A 36 -15.76 4.63 -9.71
C GLN A 36 -16.90 4.08 -8.83
N ASP A 37 -16.71 2.91 -8.21
CA ASP A 37 -17.71 2.32 -7.32
C ASP A 37 -18.07 3.27 -6.15
N VAL A 38 -17.05 3.92 -5.56
CA VAL A 38 -17.24 4.90 -4.48
C VAL A 38 -17.88 6.19 -4.99
N ALA A 39 -17.54 6.64 -6.21
CA ALA A 39 -18.14 7.82 -6.83
C ALA A 39 -19.64 7.64 -7.05
N GLU A 40 -20.06 6.44 -7.47
CA GLU A 40 -21.47 6.08 -7.66
C GLU A 40 -22.20 5.97 -6.32
N ASP A 41 -21.64 5.28 -5.32
CA ASP A 41 -22.25 5.13 -3.99
C ASP A 41 -22.40 6.45 -3.22
N LYS A 42 -21.52 7.42 -3.48
CA LYS A 42 -21.48 8.71 -2.78
C LYS A 42 -21.90 9.90 -3.64
N GLU A 43 -22.40 9.65 -4.86
CA GLU A 43 -22.82 10.66 -5.83
C GLU A 43 -21.78 11.79 -6.03
N LEU A 44 -20.50 11.43 -6.09
CA LEU A 44 -19.38 12.37 -6.21
C LEU A 44 -18.48 12.02 -7.39
N GLN A 45 -17.64 12.97 -7.82
CA GLN A 45 -16.74 12.78 -8.95
C GLN A 45 -15.28 12.91 -8.50
N PHE A 46 -14.45 11.95 -8.88
CA PHE A 46 -13.00 12.03 -8.66
C PHE A 46 -12.29 12.63 -9.88
N SER A 47 -11.39 13.57 -9.65
CA SER A 47 -10.51 14.07 -10.71
C SER A 47 -9.48 13.00 -11.11
N ARG A 48 -8.98 13.06 -12.35
CA ARG A 48 -7.90 12.17 -12.82
C ARG A 48 -6.65 12.28 -11.95
N GLN A 49 -6.36 13.48 -11.46
CA GLN A 49 -5.24 13.77 -10.56
C GLN A 49 -5.45 13.11 -9.18
N THR A 50 -6.69 13.10 -8.66
CA THR A 50 -7.02 12.44 -7.40
C THR A 50 -6.83 10.93 -7.51
N VAL A 51 -7.34 10.30 -8.57
CA VAL A 51 -7.17 8.87 -8.83
C VAL A 51 -5.68 8.51 -8.97
N ALA A 52 -4.90 9.33 -9.69
CA ALA A 52 -3.45 9.15 -9.81
C ALA A 52 -2.72 9.29 -8.45
N ALA A 53 -3.12 10.25 -7.62
CA ALA A 53 -2.55 10.45 -6.29
C ALA A 53 -2.85 9.26 -5.36
N ILE A 54 -4.10 8.77 -5.35
CA ILE A 54 -4.48 7.57 -4.61
C ILE A 54 -3.67 6.38 -5.10
N SER A 55 -3.57 6.18 -6.42
CA SER A 55 -2.76 5.11 -7.02
C SER A 55 -1.30 5.15 -6.57
N GLU A 56 -0.65 6.32 -6.56
CA GLU A 56 0.74 6.46 -6.09
C GLU A 56 0.86 6.28 -4.57
N ILE A 57 -0.16 6.65 -3.79
CA ILE A 57 -0.21 6.36 -2.34
C ILE A 57 -0.33 4.85 -2.11
N THR A 58 -1.27 4.18 -2.78
CA THR A 58 -1.48 2.73 -2.69
C THR A 58 -0.25 1.97 -3.16
N PHE A 59 0.35 2.35 -4.29
CA PHE A 59 1.57 1.72 -4.80
C PHE A 59 2.74 1.85 -3.81
N ARG A 60 2.90 3.03 -3.21
CA ARG A 60 3.88 3.23 -2.13
C ARG A 60 3.53 2.39 -0.91
N GLN A 61 2.27 2.32 -0.49
CA GLN A 61 1.80 1.48 0.61
C GLN A 61 1.97 -0.03 0.33
N CYS A 62 1.98 -0.47 -0.93
CA CYS A 62 2.29 -1.85 -1.30
C CYS A 62 3.79 -2.14 -1.18
N GLY A 63 4.64 -1.28 -1.79
CA GLY A 63 6.10 -1.35 -1.63
C GLY A 63 6.53 -1.13 -0.17
N THR A 64 5.66 -0.49 0.61
CA THR A 64 5.77 -0.29 2.05
C THR A 64 4.52 -0.75 2.81
N SER A 65 4.17 -2.04 2.70
CA SER A 65 3.60 -2.75 3.87
C SER A 65 4.53 -2.69 5.10
N LEU A 66 5.68 -1.99 4.95
CA LEU A 66 6.62 -1.48 5.95
C LEU A 66 6.37 -0.06 6.54
N ASN A 67 5.63 0.85 5.91
CA ASN A 67 5.67 2.28 6.29
C ASN A 67 4.31 2.95 6.17
N VAL A 68 3.41 2.58 7.07
CA VAL A 68 2.30 3.47 7.43
C VAL A 68 2.70 4.26 8.68
N GLY A 69 3.18 5.48 8.44
CA GLY A 69 3.34 6.51 9.46
C GLY A 69 4.69 6.49 10.18
N LYS A 70 5.26 7.68 10.34
CA LYS A 70 6.57 8.00 10.96
C LYS A 70 6.73 7.60 12.44
N HIS A 71 5.90 6.71 12.98
CA HIS A 71 5.97 6.28 14.38
C HIS A 71 6.04 4.77 14.61
N MET A 72 5.99 3.92 13.58
CA MET A 72 6.25 2.48 13.78
C MET A 72 6.53 1.78 12.45
N LYS A 73 7.81 1.63 12.10
CA LYS A 73 8.29 0.77 11.01
C LYS A 73 8.28 -0.68 11.50
N VAL A 74 7.19 -1.40 11.27
CA VAL A 74 7.15 -2.87 11.41
C VAL A 74 6.30 -3.43 10.27
N ASN A 75 6.84 -4.40 9.56
CA ASN A 75 6.25 -5.00 8.36
C ASN A 75 6.08 -6.49 8.58
N PHE A 76 5.31 -7.12 7.69
CA PHE A 76 5.15 -8.57 7.65
C PHE A 76 6.45 -9.35 7.80
N SER A 77 7.50 -9.01 7.04
CA SER A 77 8.78 -9.72 7.11
C SER A 77 9.44 -9.68 8.49
N ILE A 78 9.32 -8.55 9.20
CA ILE A 78 9.87 -8.39 10.56
C ILE A 78 9.01 -9.16 11.56
N LEU A 79 7.69 -9.16 11.39
CA LEU A 79 6.76 -9.91 12.25
C LEU A 79 6.95 -11.42 12.11
N CYS A 80 7.06 -11.92 10.88
CA CYS A 80 7.31 -13.33 10.61
C CYS A 80 8.65 -13.75 11.22
N ARG A 81 9.70 -12.95 10.98
CA ARG A 81 11.05 -13.22 11.50
C ARG A 81 11.09 -13.17 13.03
N HIS A 82 10.34 -12.28 13.66
CA HIS A 82 10.17 -12.23 15.11
C HIS A 82 9.54 -13.53 15.64
N ALA A 83 8.55 -14.07 14.92
CA ALA A 83 7.95 -15.36 15.21
C ALA A 83 8.78 -16.58 14.73
N LYS A 84 10.05 -16.37 14.32
CA LYS A 84 10.94 -17.40 13.73
C LYS A 84 10.34 -18.13 12.51
N ARG A 85 9.41 -17.48 11.80
CA ARG A 85 8.77 -17.95 10.57
C ARG A 85 9.33 -17.19 9.36
N SER A 86 9.42 -17.86 8.22
CA SER A 86 9.76 -17.23 6.93
C SER A 86 8.53 -16.95 6.07
N THR A 87 7.38 -17.56 6.41
CA THR A 87 6.11 -17.41 5.69
C THR A 87 5.18 -16.45 6.41
N VAL A 88 4.61 -15.51 5.67
CA VAL A 88 3.60 -14.56 6.16
C VAL A 88 2.27 -15.29 6.38
N THR A 89 1.69 -15.10 7.56
CA THR A 89 0.42 -15.70 7.99
C THR A 89 -0.63 -14.63 8.28
N LEU A 90 -1.88 -15.06 8.45
CA LEU A 90 -3.00 -14.16 8.80
C LEU A 90 -2.75 -13.38 10.10
N GLU A 91 -2.04 -13.97 11.06
CA GLU A 91 -1.73 -13.30 12.34
C GLU A 91 -0.79 -12.10 12.14
N ASP A 92 0.11 -12.16 11.16
CA ASP A 92 0.98 -11.04 10.83
C ASP A 92 0.16 -9.88 10.22
N VAL A 93 -0.89 -10.19 9.43
CA VAL A 93 -1.89 -9.25 8.86
C VAL A 93 -2.74 -8.59 9.94
N LYS A 94 -3.28 -9.36 10.88
CA LYS A 94 -4.04 -8.84 12.02
C LYS A 94 -3.19 -7.90 12.88
N LEU A 95 -1.92 -8.27 13.11
CA LEU A 95 -1.01 -7.47 13.93
C LEU A 95 -0.65 -6.12 13.29
N LEU A 96 -0.64 -6.03 11.95
CA LEU A 96 -0.51 -4.75 11.24
C LEU A 96 -1.75 -3.86 11.46
N ALA A 97 -2.94 -4.45 11.47
CA ALA A 97 -4.20 -3.74 11.66
C ALA A 97 -4.48 -3.32 13.10
N ARG A 98 -3.68 -3.78 14.10
CA ARG A 98 -3.94 -3.61 15.54
C ARG A 98 -4.22 -2.17 16.02
N ARG A 99 -3.79 -1.16 15.27
CA ARG A 99 -4.02 0.25 15.60
C ARG A 99 -5.46 0.71 15.31
N SER A 100 -6.25 -0.10 14.61
CA SER A 100 -7.66 0.16 14.33
C SER A 100 -8.49 -1.07 14.65
N SER A 101 -9.27 -1.00 15.73
CA SER A 101 -10.16 -2.09 16.16
C SER A 101 -11.21 -2.45 15.10
N SER A 102 -11.66 -1.47 14.31
CA SER A 102 -12.56 -1.69 13.17
C SER A 102 -11.87 -2.50 12.06
N LEU A 103 -10.61 -2.16 11.71
CA LEU A 103 -9.86 -2.90 10.70
C LEU A 103 -9.51 -4.32 11.16
N VAL A 104 -9.18 -4.52 12.44
CA VAL A 104 -8.96 -5.88 12.98
C VAL A 104 -10.22 -6.72 12.86
N ARG A 105 -11.38 -6.15 13.18
CA ARG A 105 -12.66 -6.86 13.09
C ARG A 105 -13.05 -7.21 11.65
N LEU A 106 -12.72 -6.34 10.70
CA LEU A 106 -12.93 -6.60 9.27
C LEU A 106 -12.03 -7.73 8.73
N LEU A 107 -10.85 -7.92 9.34
CA LEU A 107 -9.85 -8.94 8.96
C LEU A 107 -9.94 -10.25 9.78
N SER A 108 -10.90 -10.33 10.71
CA SER A 108 -11.14 -11.50 11.58
C SER A 108 -12.15 -12.44 10.94
#